data_AF-A0A497KW35-F1
#
_entry.id   AF-A0A497KW35-F1
#
_cell.length_a   1.000
_cell.length_b   1.000
_cell.length_c   1.000
_cell.angle_alpha   90.00
_cell.angle_beta   90.00
_cell.angle_gamma   90.00
#
_symmetry.space_group_name_H-M   'P 1'
#
loop_
_entity.id
_entity.type
_entity.pdbx_description
1 polymer ?
#
loop_
_entity_poly.entity_id
_entity_poly.type
_entity_poly.pdbx_seq_one_letter_code
_entity_poly.pdbx_strand_id
1 'polypeptide(L)'
;MSTKLKEEFLKLLEEDREFRYTVAGLIGLGEILEAIRDLQGQVLDNIAATRKLQGQMAALQEQVLEHSKAIRELQEQVRSLQEQVMENSRATRALQEQMLEHSKHIEGLTRTVQALGARWGFIAEDAFREGMRGIIEEFFGGRVERWIYRDEEGFVFGHPSVVEVDVVVRDGEHV
;
A
#
# COMPACT_ATOMS: atom_id res chain seq x y z
N MET A 1 -31.69 41.68 85.53
CA MET A 1 -30.31 42.14 85.26
C MET A 1 -29.89 41.93 83.81
N SER A 2 -30.19 40.78 83.19
CA SER A 2 -29.75 40.47 81.81
C SER A 2 -30.29 41.40 80.71
N THR A 3 -31.55 41.86 80.79
CA THR A 3 -32.18 42.69 79.75
C THR A 3 -31.61 44.11 79.66
N LYS A 4 -31.42 44.78 80.80
CA LYS A 4 -30.79 46.12 80.84
C LYS A 4 -29.37 46.11 80.28
N LEU A 5 -28.58 45.09 80.63
CA LEU A 5 -27.20 44.97 80.14
C LEU A 5 -27.14 44.82 78.61
N LYS A 6 -28.09 44.08 78.01
CA LYS A 6 -28.17 43.93 76.54
C LYS A 6 -28.55 45.22 75.83
N GLU A 7 -29.50 45.98 76.37
CA GLU A 7 -29.89 47.30 75.82
C GLU A 7 -28.73 48.30 75.89
N GLU A 8 -28.01 48.33 77.01
CA GLU A 8 -26.87 49.22 77.23
C GLU A 8 -25.68 48.85 76.32
N PHE A 9 -25.46 47.55 76.10
CA PHE A 9 -24.46 47.05 75.16
C PHE A 9 -24.77 47.41 73.71
N LEU A 10 -26.04 47.32 73.29
CA LEU A 10 -26.46 47.74 71.95
C LEU A 10 -26.34 49.25 71.76
N LYS A 11 -26.69 50.05 72.77
CA LYS A 11 -26.46 51.49 72.77
C LYS A 11 -24.99 51.85 72.59
N LEU A 12 -24.09 51.20 73.34
CA LEU A 12 -22.65 51.40 73.19
C LEU A 12 -22.15 51.01 71.79
N LEU A 13 -22.71 49.98 71.17
CA LEU A 13 -22.41 49.65 69.78
C LEU A 13 -22.89 50.70 68.78
N GLU A 14 -23.97 51.44 69.06
CA GLU A 14 -24.53 52.46 68.15
C GLU A 14 -23.96 53.87 68.35
N GLU A 15 -23.66 54.24 69.59
CA GLU A 15 -23.25 55.60 69.98
C GLU A 15 -21.72 55.72 70.06
N ASP A 16 -21.02 54.67 70.50
CA ASP A 16 -19.57 54.67 70.66
C ASP A 16 -18.88 53.98 69.47
N ARG A 17 -18.05 54.74 68.76
CA ARG A 17 -17.33 54.27 67.57
C ARG A 17 -16.11 53.43 67.94
N GLU A 18 -15.42 53.76 69.03
CA GLU A 18 -14.21 53.07 69.50
C GLU A 18 -14.58 51.71 70.12
N PHE A 19 -15.66 51.67 70.91
CA PHE A 19 -16.21 50.42 71.44
C PHE A 19 -16.68 49.49 70.31
N ARG A 20 -17.42 50.00 69.32
CA ARG A 20 -17.90 49.21 68.17
C ARG A 20 -16.76 48.60 67.35
N TYR A 21 -15.70 49.36 67.07
CA TYR A 21 -14.53 48.82 66.36
C TYR A 21 -13.76 47.81 67.21
N THR A 22 -13.70 48.00 68.53
CA THR A 22 -13.06 47.04 69.45
C THR A 22 -13.82 45.72 69.49
N VAL A 23 -15.16 45.77 69.59
CA VAL A 23 -16.01 44.58 69.57
C VAL A 23 -15.99 43.90 68.19
N ALA A 24 -16.06 44.66 67.10
CA ALA A 24 -15.89 44.12 65.74
C ALA A 24 -14.50 43.50 65.53
N GLY A 25 -13.48 44.08 66.17
CA GLY A 25 -12.14 43.53 66.20
C GLY A 25 -12.04 42.21 66.95
N LEU A 26 -12.62 42.15 68.15
CA LEU A 26 -12.61 40.96 69.01
C LEU A 26 -13.43 39.79 68.46
N ILE A 27 -14.52 40.08 67.75
CA ILE A 27 -15.44 39.05 67.22
C ILE A 27 -15.12 38.71 65.76
N GLY A 28 -14.92 39.71 64.89
CA GLY A 28 -14.85 39.51 63.45
C GLY A 28 -13.44 39.39 62.84
N LEU A 29 -12.40 39.99 63.44
CA LEU A 29 -11.04 39.91 62.86
C LEU A 29 -10.45 38.50 62.94
N GLY A 30 -10.83 37.70 63.94
CA GLY A 30 -10.38 36.32 64.07
C GLY A 30 -10.82 35.45 62.89
N GLU A 31 -12.11 35.48 62.58
CA GLU A 31 -12.72 34.75 61.45
C GLU A 31 -12.15 35.22 60.10
N ILE A 32 -11.95 36.53 59.94
CA ILE A 32 -11.33 37.10 58.74
C ILE A 32 -9.88 36.61 58.58
N LEU A 33 -9.10 36.57 59.66
CA LEU A 33 -7.71 36.09 59.62
C LEU A 33 -7.60 34.58 59.35
N GLU A 34 -8.58 33.79 59.79
CA GLU A 34 -8.67 32.37 59.46
C GLU A 34 -9.02 32.16 57.99
N ALA A 35 -10.05 32.85 57.48
CA ALA A 35 -10.40 32.82 56.06
C ALA A 35 -9.24 33.29 55.15
N ILE A 36 -8.48 34.31 55.56
CA ILE A 36 -7.29 34.76 54.82
C ILE A 36 -6.21 33.67 54.82
N ARG A 37 -5.98 32.98 55.94
CA ARG A 37 -5.00 31.89 56.01
C ARG A 37 -5.40 30.71 55.12
N ASP A 38 -6.68 30.36 55.10
CA ASP A 38 -7.20 29.31 54.21
C ASP A 38 -7.06 29.70 52.73
N LEU A 39 -7.41 30.95 52.38
CA LEU A 39 -7.20 31.48 51.03
C LEU A 39 -5.72 31.49 50.64
N GLN A 40 -4.82 31.85 51.55
CA GLN A 40 -3.38 31.79 51.30
C GLN A 40 -2.93 30.34 51.04
N GLY A 41 -3.45 29.37 51.79
CA GLY A 41 -3.23 27.95 51.54
C GLY A 41 -3.67 27.53 50.14
N GLN A 42 -4.92 27.86 49.77
CA GLN A 42 -5.46 27.56 48.43
C GLN A 42 -4.64 28.22 47.31
N VAL A 43 -4.16 29.45 47.52
CA VAL A 43 -3.30 30.15 46.56
C VAL A 43 -1.96 29.43 46.40
N LEU A 44 -1.35 28.94 47.48
CA LEU A 44 -0.11 28.17 47.41
C LEU A 44 -0.30 26.84 46.65
N ASP A 45 -1.39 26.13 46.90
CA ASP A 45 -1.73 24.90 46.19
C ASP A 45 -1.94 25.15 44.69
N ASN A 46 -2.65 26.23 44.35
CA ASN A 46 -2.85 26.64 42.96
C ASN A 46 -1.54 27.04 42.25
N ILE A 47 -0.62 27.69 42.96
CA ILE A 47 0.73 28.00 42.45
C ILE A 47 1.50 26.70 42.17
N ALA A 48 1.43 25.72 43.08
CA ALA A 48 2.05 24.42 42.88
C ALA A 48 1.47 23.67 41.66
N ALA A 49 0.15 23.68 41.52
CA ALA A 49 -0.53 23.10 40.35
C ALA A 49 -0.13 23.80 39.04
N THR A 50 -0.05 25.13 39.05
CA THR A 50 0.35 25.92 37.89
C THR A 50 1.79 25.61 37.47
N ARG A 51 2.72 25.47 38.43
CA ARG A 51 4.10 25.05 38.13
C ARG A 51 4.15 23.65 37.50
N LYS A 52 3.34 22.71 37.99
CA LYS A 52 3.25 21.36 37.40
C LYS A 52 2.75 21.41 35.96
N LEU A 53 1.71 22.20 35.70
CA LEU A 53 1.18 22.41 34.34
C LEU A 53 2.21 23.07 33.42
N GLN A 54 2.99 24.04 33.92
CA GLN A 54 4.07 24.65 33.15
C GLN A 54 5.16 23.62 32.77
N GLY A 55 5.52 22.72 33.68
CA GLY A 55 6.46 21.63 33.39
C GLY A 55 5.92 20.66 32.33
N GLN A 56 4.64 20.28 32.43
CA GLN A 56 3.98 19.46 31.41
C GLN A 56 3.91 20.16 30.06
N MET A 57 3.62 21.46 30.05
CA MET A 57 3.58 22.27 28.83
C MET A 57 4.96 22.32 28.15
N ALA A 58 6.03 22.48 28.91
CA ALA A 58 7.40 22.47 28.37
C ALA A 58 7.74 21.11 27.73
N ALA A 59 7.40 20.00 28.39
CA ALA A 59 7.60 18.66 27.85
C ALA A 59 6.79 18.43 26.55
N LEU A 60 5.54 18.90 26.50
CA LEU A 60 4.74 18.82 25.27
C LEU A 60 5.34 19.68 24.15
N GLN A 61 5.87 20.87 24.45
CA GLN A 61 6.52 21.72 23.45
C GLN A 61 7.76 21.05 22.85
N GLU A 62 8.53 20.34 23.67
CA GLU A 62 9.68 19.56 23.19
C GLU A 62 9.23 18.44 22.24
N GLN A 63 8.22 17.66 22.62
CA GLN A 63 7.64 16.61 21.76
C GLN A 63 7.11 17.17 20.44
N VAL A 64 6.45 18.34 20.46
CA VAL A 64 5.95 19.00 19.25
C VAL A 64 7.11 19.41 18.32
N LEU A 65 8.24 19.87 18.88
CA LEU A 65 9.42 20.22 18.10
C LEU A 65 10.07 18.97 17.47
N GLU A 66 10.15 17.86 18.20
CA GLU A 66 10.64 16.59 17.67
C GLU A 66 9.75 16.05 16.55
N HIS A 67 8.43 16.01 16.77
CA HIS A 67 7.48 15.60 15.73
C HIS A 67 7.54 16.52 14.50
N SER A 68 7.75 17.82 14.69
CA SER A 68 7.92 18.77 13.58
C SER A 68 9.18 18.49 12.76
N LYS A 69 10.26 18.01 13.39
CA LYS A 69 11.46 17.55 12.66
C LYS A 69 11.18 16.27 11.89
N ALA A 70 10.58 15.27 12.54
CA ALA A 70 10.23 14.00 11.89
C ALA A 70 9.29 14.20 10.69
N ILE A 71 8.31 15.10 10.79
CA ILE A 71 7.41 15.44 9.68
C ILE A 71 8.20 16.02 8.49
N ARG A 72 9.20 16.87 8.72
CA ARG A 72 10.03 17.43 7.63
C ARG A 72 10.84 16.34 6.93
N GLU A 73 11.45 15.43 7.70
CA GLU A 73 12.20 14.30 7.14
C GLU A 73 11.30 13.38 6.31
N LEU A 74 10.09 13.08 6.80
CA LEU A 74 9.10 12.31 6.04
C LEU A 74 8.66 13.03 4.75
N GLN A 75 8.52 14.36 4.79
CA GLN A 75 8.18 15.14 3.58
C GLN A 75 9.30 15.05 2.52
N GLU A 76 10.56 15.03 2.92
CA GLU A 76 11.69 14.83 2.00
C GLU A 76 11.71 13.41 1.42
N GLN A 77 11.46 12.38 2.24
CA GLN A 77 11.36 11.00 1.77
C GLN A 77 10.21 10.81 0.78
N VAL A 78 9.04 11.39 1.06
CA VAL A 78 7.89 11.35 0.15
C VAL A 78 8.21 12.02 -1.19
N ARG A 79 8.94 13.15 -1.18
CA ARG A 79 9.38 13.82 -2.42
C ARG A 79 10.30 12.92 -3.24
N SER A 80 11.29 12.30 -2.61
CA SER A 80 12.20 11.37 -3.29
C SER A 80 11.47 10.17 -3.88
N LEU A 81 10.53 9.58 -3.14
CA LEU A 81 9.69 8.49 -3.65
C LEU A 81 8.81 8.92 -4.83
N GLN A 82 8.27 10.15 -4.81
CA GLN A 82 7.50 10.68 -5.94
C GLN A 82 8.36 10.78 -7.21
N GLU A 83 9.62 11.22 -7.09
CA GLU A 83 10.55 11.27 -8.21
C GLU A 83 10.84 9.87 -8.77
N GLN A 84 11.11 8.89 -7.89
CA GLN A 84 11.33 7.49 -8.29
C GLN A 84 10.10 6.89 -8.99
N VAL A 85 8.90 7.17 -8.49
CA VAL A 85 7.64 6.70 -9.12
C VAL A 85 7.46 7.33 -10.49
N MET A 86 7.79 8.61 -10.67
CA MET A 86 7.74 9.26 -11.97
C MET A 86 8.72 8.63 -12.97
N GLU A 87 9.95 8.33 -12.53
CA GLU A 87 10.96 7.66 -13.36
C GLU A 87 10.51 6.26 -13.76
N ASN A 88 10.04 5.45 -12.80
CA ASN A 88 9.50 4.12 -13.07
C ASN A 88 8.28 4.15 -14.00
N SER A 89 7.41 5.17 -13.86
CA SER A 89 6.28 5.35 -14.78
C SER A 89 6.74 5.62 -16.21
N ARG A 90 7.79 6.43 -16.40
CA ARG A 90 8.39 6.66 -17.72
C ARG A 90 9.02 5.38 -18.29
N ALA A 91 9.78 4.65 -17.49
CA ALA A 91 10.38 3.38 -17.90
C ALA A 91 9.32 2.35 -18.31
N THR A 92 8.23 2.26 -17.55
CA THR A 92 7.10 1.36 -17.85
C THR A 92 6.44 1.71 -19.18
N ARG A 93 6.22 3.01 -19.47
CA ARG A 93 5.67 3.44 -20.77
C ARG A 93 6.60 3.09 -21.92
N ALA A 94 7.91 3.32 -21.77
CA ALA A 94 8.90 2.96 -22.79
C ALA A 94 8.89 1.44 -23.08
N LEU A 95 8.82 0.61 -22.04
CA LEU A 95 8.69 -0.84 -22.19
C LEU A 95 7.38 -1.25 -22.87
N GLN A 96 6.27 -0.57 -22.58
CA GLN A 96 4.98 -0.81 -23.25
C GLN A 96 5.06 -0.48 -24.75
N GLU A 97 5.72 0.62 -25.11
CA GLU A 97 5.94 0.99 -26.51
C GLU A 97 6.81 -0.05 -27.24
N GLN A 98 7.92 -0.48 -26.63
CA GLN A 98 8.77 -1.54 -27.18
C GLN A 98 8.01 -2.86 -27.35
N MET A 99 7.14 -3.21 -26.40
CA MET A 99 6.33 -4.42 -26.51
C MET A 99 5.35 -4.35 -27.68
N LEU A 100 4.72 -3.21 -27.92
CA LEU A 100 3.86 -3.00 -29.10
C LEU A 100 4.64 -3.14 -30.41
N GLU A 101 5.87 -2.64 -30.47
CA GLU A 101 6.73 -2.78 -31.64
C GLU A 101 7.11 -4.25 -31.88
N HIS A 102 7.53 -4.96 -30.83
CA HIS A 102 7.83 -6.39 -30.91
C HIS A 102 6.61 -7.22 -31.35
N SER A 103 5.40 -6.91 -30.86
CA SER A 103 4.17 -7.57 -31.32
C SER A 103 3.96 -7.41 -32.83
N LYS A 104 4.20 -6.22 -33.38
CA LYS A 104 4.12 -6.00 -34.84
C LYS A 104 5.16 -6.83 -35.61
N HIS A 105 6.38 -6.93 -35.09
CA HIS A 105 7.43 -7.74 -35.70
C HIS A 105 7.09 -9.23 -35.70
N ILE A 106 6.54 -9.73 -34.59
CA ILE A 106 6.08 -11.12 -34.47
C ILE A 106 4.93 -11.41 -35.44
N GLU A 107 3.96 -10.49 -35.57
CA GLU A 107 2.90 -10.63 -36.58
C GLU A 107 3.48 -10.70 -38.00
N GLY A 108 4.46 -9.85 -38.31
CA GLY A 108 5.16 -9.87 -39.59
C GLY A 108 5.85 -11.21 -39.85
N LEU A 109 6.62 -11.70 -38.88
CA LEU A 109 7.28 -13.02 -38.95
C LEU A 109 6.27 -14.15 -39.12
N THR A 110 5.15 -14.11 -38.39
CA THR A 110 4.09 -15.11 -38.49
C THR A 110 3.54 -15.18 -39.91
N ARG A 111 3.28 -14.03 -40.55
CA ARG A 111 2.85 -13.98 -41.96
C ARG A 111 3.90 -14.57 -42.90
N THR A 112 5.17 -14.27 -42.71
CA THR A 112 6.26 -14.84 -43.53
C THR A 112 6.37 -16.36 -43.36
N VAL A 113 6.29 -16.86 -42.13
CA VAL A 113 6.30 -18.30 -41.84
C VAL A 113 5.10 -18.99 -42.46
N GLN A 114 3.90 -18.41 -42.36
CA GLN A 114 2.70 -18.94 -43.02
C GLN A 114 2.87 -19.00 -44.55
N ALA A 115 3.43 -17.96 -45.17
CA ALA A 115 3.68 -17.94 -46.61
C ALA A 115 4.70 -19.02 -47.04
N LEU A 116 5.76 -19.22 -46.26
CA LEU A 116 6.72 -20.31 -46.46
C LEU A 116 6.07 -21.68 -46.30
N GLY A 117 5.26 -21.87 -45.26
CA GLY A 117 4.53 -23.12 -45.01
C GLY A 117 3.53 -23.45 -46.11
N ALA A 118 2.84 -22.45 -46.66
CA ALA A 118 1.97 -22.60 -47.82
C ALA A 118 2.77 -22.99 -49.08
N ARG A 119 3.96 -22.39 -49.30
CA ARG A 119 4.82 -22.70 -50.46
C ARG A 119 5.40 -24.11 -50.40
N TRP A 120 5.80 -24.57 -49.22
CA TRP A 120 6.34 -25.92 -49.04
C TRP A 120 5.26 -26.98 -48.86
N GLY A 121 3.99 -26.60 -48.94
CA GLY A 121 2.89 -27.55 -48.98
C GLY A 121 2.57 -28.22 -47.66
N PHE A 122 3.26 -27.92 -46.54
CA PHE A 122 3.06 -28.61 -45.25
C PHE A 122 1.60 -28.67 -44.81
N ILE A 123 0.85 -27.57 -44.97
CA ILE A 123 -0.58 -27.53 -44.61
C ILE A 123 -1.43 -28.38 -45.58
N ALA A 124 -1.07 -28.40 -46.86
CA ALA A 124 -1.74 -29.22 -47.87
C ALA A 124 -1.42 -30.70 -47.71
N GLU A 125 -0.18 -31.02 -47.31
CA GLU A 125 0.33 -32.37 -47.13
C GLU A 125 -0.31 -33.04 -45.91
N ASP A 126 -0.39 -32.34 -44.76
CA ASP A 126 -1.11 -32.85 -43.58
C ASP A 126 -2.62 -33.00 -43.87
N ALA A 127 -3.24 -32.03 -44.55
CA ALA A 127 -4.66 -32.14 -44.92
C ALA A 127 -4.92 -33.28 -45.92
N PHE A 128 -4.02 -33.48 -46.88
CA PHE A 128 -4.10 -34.58 -47.85
C PHE A 128 -3.92 -35.93 -47.16
N ARG A 129 -2.94 -36.04 -46.26
CA ARG A 129 -2.68 -37.26 -45.47
C ARG A 129 -3.87 -37.62 -44.58
N GLU A 130 -4.50 -36.65 -43.91
CA GLU A 130 -5.71 -36.91 -43.12
C GLU A 130 -6.93 -37.28 -43.98
N GLY A 131 -7.09 -36.66 -45.16
CA GLY A 131 -8.12 -37.06 -46.12
C GLY A 131 -7.94 -38.50 -46.61
N MET A 132 -6.69 -38.87 -46.94
CA MET A 132 -6.34 -40.24 -47.34
C MET A 132 -6.50 -41.23 -46.19
N ARG A 133 -6.17 -40.83 -44.95
CA ARG A 133 -6.40 -41.63 -43.75
C ARG A 133 -7.89 -42.00 -43.64
N GLY A 134 -8.78 -41.03 -43.73
CA GLY A 134 -10.23 -41.27 -43.68
C GLY A 134 -10.69 -42.26 -44.76
N ILE A 135 -10.30 -42.06 -46.02
CA ILE A 135 -10.73 -42.94 -47.11
C ILE A 135 -10.16 -44.36 -46.95
N ILE A 136 -8.87 -44.48 -46.67
CA ILE A 136 -8.17 -45.77 -46.70
C ILE A 136 -8.43 -46.58 -45.43
N GLU A 137 -8.40 -45.96 -44.25
CA GLU A 137 -8.66 -46.65 -42.98
C GLU A 137 -10.14 -47.05 -42.87
N GLU A 138 -11.08 -46.18 -43.33
CA GLU A 138 -12.51 -46.44 -43.19
C GLU A 138 -13.07 -47.41 -44.24
N PHE A 139 -12.64 -47.30 -45.51
CA PHE A 139 -13.22 -48.11 -46.61
C PHE A 139 -12.37 -49.32 -47.01
N PHE A 140 -11.05 -49.29 -46.78
CA PHE A 140 -10.12 -50.30 -47.29
C PHE A 140 -9.32 -51.01 -46.19
N GLY A 141 -9.43 -50.59 -44.93
CA GLY A 141 -8.79 -51.24 -43.78
C GLY A 141 -7.26 -51.15 -43.73
N GLY A 142 -6.65 -50.33 -44.60
CA GLY A 142 -5.20 -50.07 -44.61
C GLY A 142 -4.83 -48.90 -43.70
N ARG A 143 -3.57 -48.78 -43.28
CA ARG A 143 -3.09 -47.71 -42.37
C ARG A 143 -2.32 -46.62 -43.10
N VAL A 144 -2.60 -45.36 -42.77
CA VAL A 144 -1.88 -44.19 -43.35
C VAL A 144 -0.98 -43.54 -42.29
N GLU A 145 0.32 -43.50 -42.56
CA GLU A 145 1.30 -42.84 -41.66
C GLU A 145 2.39 -42.09 -42.43
N ARG A 146 2.97 -41.08 -41.76
CA ARG A 146 4.18 -40.38 -42.21
C ARG A 146 5.39 -41.23 -41.83
N TRP A 147 6.27 -41.49 -42.79
CA TRP A 147 7.46 -42.31 -42.57
C TRP A 147 8.72 -41.51 -42.85
N ILE A 148 9.64 -41.49 -41.89
CA ILE A 148 10.92 -40.80 -41.99
C ILE A 148 12.02 -41.82 -41.73
N TYR A 149 12.96 -41.94 -42.66
CA TYR A 149 14.06 -42.89 -42.58
C TYR A 149 15.37 -42.22 -42.97
N ARG A 150 16.43 -42.51 -42.22
CA ARG A 150 17.77 -42.05 -42.56
C ARG A 150 18.45 -43.11 -43.42
N ASP A 151 18.56 -42.82 -44.71
CA ASP A 151 19.27 -43.64 -45.67
C ASP A 151 20.76 -43.32 -45.62
N GLU A 152 21.51 -44.13 -44.87
CA GLU A 152 22.97 -43.96 -44.73
C GLU A 152 23.76 -44.50 -45.92
N GLU A 153 23.18 -45.40 -46.72
CA GLU A 153 23.81 -45.99 -47.90
C GLU A 153 23.65 -45.09 -49.14
N GLY A 154 22.73 -44.11 -49.08
CA GLY A 154 22.46 -43.18 -50.17
C GLY A 154 21.73 -43.84 -51.34
N PHE A 155 20.93 -44.86 -51.07
CA PHE A 155 20.12 -45.56 -52.07
C PHE A 155 19.16 -44.63 -52.82
N VAL A 156 18.52 -43.67 -52.14
CA VAL A 156 17.47 -42.83 -52.72
C VAL A 156 18.03 -41.62 -53.45
N PHE A 157 18.95 -40.88 -52.82
CA PHE A 157 19.50 -39.62 -53.35
C PHE A 157 20.95 -39.71 -53.82
N GLY A 158 21.57 -40.89 -53.79
CA GLY A 158 22.98 -41.09 -54.15
C GLY A 158 23.99 -40.66 -53.09
N HIS A 159 23.53 -40.17 -51.93
CA HIS A 159 24.36 -39.83 -50.77
C HIS A 159 23.56 -39.96 -49.46
N PRO A 160 24.23 -40.13 -48.30
CA PRO A 160 23.56 -40.27 -47.02
C PRO A 160 22.61 -39.10 -46.74
N SER A 161 21.32 -39.39 -46.58
CA SER A 161 20.25 -38.39 -46.47
C SER A 161 19.09 -38.86 -45.60
N VAL A 162 18.34 -37.92 -45.03
CA VAL A 162 17.03 -38.23 -44.44
C VAL A 162 16.01 -38.23 -45.57
N VAL A 163 15.35 -39.38 -45.76
CA VAL A 163 14.25 -39.57 -46.69
C VAL A 163 12.96 -39.49 -45.92
N GLU A 164 12.06 -38.65 -46.41
CA GLU A 164 10.73 -38.49 -45.87
C GLU A 164 9.72 -38.92 -46.93
N VAL A 165 8.74 -39.73 -46.51
CA VAL A 165 7.64 -40.18 -47.34
C VAL A 165 6.34 -39.73 -46.70
N ASP A 166 5.61 -38.92 -47.45
CA ASP A 166 4.43 -38.23 -46.97
C ASP A 166 3.29 -39.23 -46.68
N VAL A 167 3.03 -40.19 -47.57
CA VAL A 167 1.96 -41.16 -47.37
C VAL A 167 2.50 -42.56 -47.60
N VAL A 168 2.46 -43.38 -46.55
CA VAL A 168 2.67 -44.82 -46.64
C VAL A 168 1.36 -45.51 -46.32
N VAL A 169 0.89 -46.39 -47.22
CA VAL A 169 -0.33 -47.18 -47.06
C VAL A 169 0.07 -48.62 -46.84
N ARG A 170 -0.37 -49.24 -45.75
CA ARG A 170 -0.09 -50.66 -45.48
C ARG A 170 -1.39 -51.44 -45.37
N ASP A 171 -1.53 -52.53 -46.12
CA ASP A 171 -2.68 -53.43 -46.12
C ASP A 171 -2.42 -54.75 -45.36
N GLY A 172 -1.25 -54.89 -44.75
CA GLY A 172 -0.84 -56.05 -43.95
C GLY A 172 0.01 -57.08 -44.70
N GLU A 173 0.01 -57.09 -46.04
CA GLU A 173 0.91 -57.91 -46.87
C GLU A 173 1.91 -57.07 -47.67
N HIS A 174 1.54 -55.86 -48.09
CA HIS A 174 2.37 -54.96 -48.90
C HIS A 174 2.50 -53.57 -48.27
N VAL A 175 3.56 -52.86 -48.66
CA VAL A 175 3.83 -51.44 -48.35
C VAL A 175 3.84 -50.66 -49.66
#